data_AF-A0A1C5SPS1-F1
#
_entry.id   AF-A0A1C5SPS1-F1
#
_cell.length_a   1.000
_cell.length_b   1.000
_cell.length_c   1.000
_cell.angle_alpha   90.00
_cell.angle_beta   90.00
_cell.angle_gamma   90.00
#
_symmetry.space_group_name_H-M   'P 1'
#
loop_
_entity.id
_entity.type
_entity.pdbx_description
1 polymer ?
#
loop_
_entity_poly.entity_id
_entity_poly.type
_entity_poly.pdbx_seq_one_letter_code
_entity_poly.pdbx_strand_id
1 'polypeptide(L)'
;MVMFMIKGELYKLLRSKSVKVLFILLFILNSLQIIYVNYQNIYGDINTGKRRILKIIEGPISQQKYDWLVNYHNTMLEQVNNGNYNTKKKSKNTFSGYIFGDEQISNNLLEDYEYTINYHSSIKNKITILDENIKKTQNSKWKKENIMLKKRLKNRNLSYYYDYTLINNFMNQDFQYLLSLIFCIILVIKLFIYEKQKQTDLYFYISRKQIKKIFISKILMILLFTFISSLLLLIESYLIYYFLGMKNGLFQPLYALFHFMYEPYNISIFFYIVCNYFFRLVGCLSFSYLFLFLCHFLNKEYKGFFIAILIIYISIQLYNNNLLSIISFSSLNDSIYNQRIFMSSLLFSFIILNLNFFTYFLFKRRYYVSIN
;
A
#
# COMPACT_ATOMS: atom_id res chain seq x y z
N MET A 1 24.97 -23.08 18.53
CA MET A 1 24.15 -22.76 19.72
C MET A 1 23.03 -21.74 19.44
N VAL A 2 23.29 -20.54 18.89
CA VAL A 2 22.22 -19.57 18.54
C VAL A 2 21.20 -20.15 17.55
N MET A 3 21.66 -20.91 16.55
CA MET A 3 20.81 -21.60 15.58
C MET A 3 19.86 -22.63 16.22
N PHE A 4 20.27 -23.31 17.30
CA PHE A 4 19.39 -24.21 18.06
C PHE A 4 18.29 -23.45 18.79
N MET A 5 18.59 -22.25 19.29
CA MET A 5 17.64 -21.40 20.02
C MET A 5 16.62 -20.80 19.05
N ILE A 6 17.08 -20.34 17.88
CA ILE A 6 16.22 -19.92 16.76
C ILE A 6 15.29 -21.06 16.34
N LYS A 7 15.82 -22.28 16.17
CA LYS A 7 15.01 -23.46 15.83
C LYS A 7 13.94 -23.77 16.88
N GLY A 8 14.28 -23.62 18.17
CA GLY A 8 13.34 -23.79 19.28
C GLY A 8 12.20 -22.76 19.25
N GLU A 9 12.50 -21.48 19.10
CA GLU A 9 11.49 -20.41 19.02
C GLU A 9 10.62 -20.54 17.76
N LEU A 10 11.22 -20.92 16.63
CA LEU A 10 10.50 -21.21 15.39
C LEU A 10 9.51 -22.37 15.58
N TYR A 11 9.93 -23.46 16.25
CA TYR A 11 9.07 -24.60 16.50
C TYR A 11 7.87 -24.24 17.39
N LYS A 12 8.06 -23.39 18.40
CA LYS A 12 6.96 -22.91 19.27
C LYS A 12 5.89 -22.17 18.46
N LEU A 13 6.31 -21.25 17.58
CA LEU A 13 5.39 -20.49 16.74
C LEU A 13 4.65 -21.37 15.74
N LEU A 14 5.39 -22.22 15.02
CA LEU A 14 4.80 -23.13 14.03
C LEU A 14 3.91 -24.21 14.65
N ARG A 15 4.05 -24.56 15.93
CA ARG A 15 3.17 -25.53 16.60
C ARG A 15 1.97 -24.86 17.26
N SER A 16 1.97 -23.53 17.40
CA SER A 16 0.90 -22.79 18.04
C SER A 16 -0.38 -22.83 17.20
N LYS A 17 -1.42 -23.52 17.69
CA LYS A 17 -2.74 -23.56 17.03
C LYS A 17 -3.32 -22.16 16.83
N SER A 18 -3.19 -21.27 17.82
CA SER A 18 -3.73 -19.90 17.75
C SER A 18 -3.06 -19.07 16.66
N VAL A 19 -1.73 -19.19 16.47
CA VAL A 19 -1.01 -18.45 15.41
C VAL A 19 -1.44 -18.94 14.03
N LYS A 20 -1.61 -20.26 13.84
CA LYS A 20 -2.09 -20.82 12.57
C LYS A 20 -3.51 -20.37 12.23
N VAL A 21 -4.42 -20.50 13.18
CA VAL A 21 -5.84 -20.12 13.00
C VAL A 21 -5.93 -18.63 12.67
N LEU A 22 -5.21 -17.78 13.40
CA LEU A 22 -5.15 -16.35 13.11
C LEU A 22 -4.62 -16.10 11.69
N PHE A 23 -3.51 -16.74 11.31
CA PHE A 23 -2.92 -16.53 10.00
C PHE A 23 -3.92 -16.88 8.88
N ILE A 24 -4.61 -18.03 8.97
CA ILE A 24 -5.66 -18.42 8.02
C ILE A 24 -6.80 -17.39 7.99
N LEU A 25 -7.24 -16.91 9.16
CA LEU A 25 -8.30 -15.91 9.26
C LEU A 25 -7.90 -14.59 8.60
N LEU A 26 -6.65 -14.16 8.73
CA LEU A 26 -6.16 -12.94 8.08
C LEU A 26 -6.16 -13.06 6.56
N PHE A 27 -5.81 -14.22 5.99
CA PHE A 27 -5.90 -14.48 4.54
C PHE A 27 -7.34 -14.38 4.07
N ILE A 28 -8.26 -15.09 4.76
CA ILE A 28 -9.69 -15.06 4.41
C ILE A 28 -10.23 -13.61 4.47
N LEU A 29 -9.89 -12.85 5.51
CA LEU A 29 -10.33 -11.45 5.63
C LEU A 29 -9.75 -10.56 4.52
N ASN A 30 -8.47 -10.73 4.18
CA ASN A 30 -7.83 -9.99 3.08
C ASN A 30 -8.55 -10.27 1.75
N SER A 31 -8.76 -11.56 1.46
CA SER A 31 -9.48 -12.03 0.28
C SER A 31 -10.89 -11.45 0.19
N LEU A 32 -11.69 -11.58 1.27
CA LEU A 32 -13.05 -11.06 1.31
C LEU A 32 -13.11 -9.55 1.12
N GLN A 33 -12.16 -8.82 1.70
CA GLN A 33 -12.11 -7.37 1.60
C GLN A 33 -11.78 -6.91 0.17
N ILE A 34 -10.83 -7.57 -0.53
CA ILE A 34 -10.53 -7.28 -1.93
C ILE A 34 -11.76 -7.54 -2.80
N ILE A 35 -12.42 -8.68 -2.61
CA ILE A 35 -13.62 -9.05 -3.38
C ILE A 35 -14.76 -8.06 -3.11
N TYR A 36 -14.99 -7.67 -1.86
CA TYR A 36 -16.03 -6.72 -1.48
C TYR A 36 -15.82 -5.35 -2.12
N VAL A 37 -14.62 -4.78 -1.99
CA VAL A 37 -14.28 -3.45 -2.55
C VAL A 37 -14.38 -3.44 -4.07
N ASN A 38 -14.02 -4.54 -4.73
CA ASN A 38 -14.03 -4.63 -6.19
C ASN A 38 -15.31 -5.27 -6.73
N TYR A 39 -16.27 -5.66 -5.91
CA TYR A 39 -17.46 -6.42 -6.35
C TYR A 39 -18.19 -5.71 -7.49
N GLN A 40 -18.40 -4.39 -7.33
CA GLN A 40 -19.04 -3.52 -8.31
C GLN A 40 -18.22 -3.32 -9.59
N ASN A 41 -16.92 -3.62 -9.60
CA ASN A 41 -16.04 -3.55 -10.78
C ASN A 41 -15.91 -4.92 -11.48
N ILE A 42 -16.39 -6.00 -10.87
CA ILE A 42 -16.23 -7.37 -11.35
C ILE A 42 -17.55 -7.91 -11.89
N TYR A 43 -18.64 -7.70 -11.15
CA TYR A 43 -19.95 -8.28 -11.43
C TYR A 43 -20.90 -7.24 -12.01
N GLY A 44 -21.87 -7.72 -12.80
CA GLY A 44 -22.87 -6.88 -13.45
C GLY A 44 -22.63 -6.72 -14.94
N ASP A 45 -23.71 -6.57 -15.68
CA ASP A 45 -23.67 -6.52 -17.14
C ASP A 45 -22.79 -5.36 -17.65
N ILE A 46 -22.77 -4.23 -16.93
CA ILE A 46 -21.91 -3.06 -17.21
C ILE A 46 -20.43 -3.43 -17.28
N ASN A 47 -19.88 -4.15 -16.29
CA ASN A 47 -18.46 -4.53 -16.30
C ASN A 47 -18.14 -5.56 -17.38
N THR A 48 -19.06 -6.48 -17.65
CA THR A 48 -18.89 -7.41 -18.77
C THR A 48 -18.85 -6.67 -20.10
N GLY A 49 -19.67 -5.61 -20.24
CA GLY A 49 -19.64 -4.70 -21.36
C GLY A 49 -18.32 -3.95 -21.47
N LYS A 50 -17.87 -3.34 -20.36
CA LYS A 50 -16.57 -2.65 -20.26
C LYS A 50 -15.42 -3.54 -20.72
N ARG A 51 -15.35 -4.79 -20.23
CA ARG A 51 -14.30 -5.74 -20.64
C ARG A 51 -14.34 -6.09 -22.14
N ARG A 52 -15.51 -6.10 -22.77
CA ARG A 52 -15.64 -6.33 -24.22
C ARG A 52 -15.16 -5.12 -25.02
N ILE A 53 -15.50 -3.91 -24.58
CA ILE A 53 -15.03 -2.66 -25.19
C ILE A 53 -13.50 -2.53 -25.02
N LEU A 54 -12.98 -2.81 -23.83
CA LEU A 54 -11.53 -2.76 -23.55
C LEU A 54 -10.71 -3.68 -24.46
N LYS A 55 -11.22 -4.87 -24.82
CA LYS A 55 -10.53 -5.76 -25.78
C LYS A 55 -10.31 -5.12 -27.17
N ILE A 56 -11.11 -4.11 -27.53
CA ILE A 56 -11.02 -3.40 -28.80
C ILE A 56 -10.00 -2.24 -28.68
N ILE A 57 -10.07 -1.48 -27.59
CA ILE A 57 -9.33 -0.22 -27.44
C ILE A 57 -7.99 -0.35 -26.71
N GLU A 58 -7.77 -1.38 -25.88
CA GLU A 58 -6.50 -1.54 -25.14
C GLU A 58 -5.31 -1.80 -26.06
N GLY A 59 -4.11 -1.48 -25.57
CA GLY A 59 -2.84 -1.69 -26.27
C GLY A 59 -2.31 -0.42 -26.94
N PRO A 60 -1.57 -0.53 -28.06
CA PRO A 60 -1.02 0.64 -28.74
C PRO A 60 -2.12 1.63 -29.13
N ILE A 61 -1.88 2.91 -28.84
CA ILE A 61 -2.77 4.01 -29.19
C ILE A 61 -2.80 4.15 -30.71
N SER A 62 -4.00 4.26 -31.28
CA SER A 62 -4.20 4.52 -32.70
C SER A 62 -5.44 5.39 -32.92
N GLN A 63 -5.44 6.14 -34.03
CA GLN A 63 -6.57 6.97 -34.43
C GLN A 63 -7.82 6.10 -34.67
N GLN A 64 -7.68 4.94 -35.30
CA GLN A 64 -8.79 4.01 -35.55
C GLN A 64 -9.53 3.59 -34.28
N LYS A 65 -8.80 3.30 -33.20
CA LYS A 65 -9.39 2.93 -31.90
C LYS A 65 -10.10 4.11 -31.25
N TYR A 66 -9.52 5.32 -31.36
CA TYR A 66 -10.13 6.54 -30.85
C TYR A 66 -11.42 6.86 -31.60
N ASP A 67 -11.38 6.89 -32.93
CA ASP A 67 -12.55 7.16 -33.77
C ASP A 67 -13.66 6.14 -33.53
N TRP A 68 -13.31 4.86 -33.36
CA TRP A 68 -14.27 3.82 -32.99
C TRP A 68 -14.95 4.12 -31.66
N LEU A 69 -14.19 4.50 -30.63
CA LEU A 69 -14.72 4.79 -29.30
C LEU A 69 -15.60 6.05 -29.29
N VAL A 70 -15.18 7.10 -29.99
CA VAL A 70 -15.95 8.35 -30.18
C VAL A 70 -17.26 8.06 -30.90
N ASN A 71 -17.22 7.36 -32.03
CA ASN A 71 -18.42 7.02 -32.79
C ASN A 71 -19.37 6.14 -31.96
N TYR A 72 -18.83 5.18 -31.21
CA TYR A 72 -19.62 4.35 -30.33
C TYR A 72 -20.30 5.17 -29.23
N HIS A 73 -19.56 6.05 -28.55
CA HIS A 73 -20.10 6.95 -27.54
C HIS A 73 -21.20 7.86 -28.11
N ASN A 74 -20.93 8.55 -29.22
CA ASN A 74 -21.90 9.45 -29.85
C ASN A 74 -23.19 8.72 -30.26
N THR A 75 -23.07 7.49 -30.78
CA THR A 75 -24.24 6.67 -31.15
C THR A 75 -25.08 6.31 -29.93
N MET A 76 -24.44 5.91 -28.81
CA MET A 76 -25.17 5.60 -27.58
C MET A 76 -25.77 6.86 -26.96
N LEU A 77 -25.04 7.97 -26.92
CA LEU A 77 -25.48 9.25 -26.40
C LEU A 77 -26.70 9.78 -27.16
N GLU A 78 -26.70 9.70 -28.49
CA GLU A 78 -27.86 10.08 -29.32
C GLU A 78 -29.09 9.23 -28.99
N GLN A 79 -28.92 7.91 -28.82
CA GLN A 79 -30.02 7.03 -28.43
C GLN A 79 -30.55 7.34 -27.02
N VAL A 80 -29.67 7.71 -26.08
CA VAL A 80 -30.06 8.16 -24.73
C VAL A 80 -30.84 9.47 -24.81
N ASN A 81 -30.33 10.47 -25.52
CA ASN A 81 -30.96 11.78 -25.66
C ASN A 81 -32.32 11.72 -26.34
N ASN A 82 -32.48 10.84 -27.34
CA ASN A 82 -33.73 10.62 -28.04
C ASN A 82 -34.74 9.76 -27.23
N GLY A 83 -34.36 9.26 -26.05
CA GLY A 83 -35.22 8.38 -25.24
C GLY A 83 -35.39 6.97 -25.83
N ASN A 84 -34.57 6.60 -26.82
CA ASN A 84 -34.66 5.35 -27.57
C ASN A 84 -33.97 4.19 -26.85
N TYR A 85 -34.30 3.97 -25.57
CA TYR A 85 -33.73 2.89 -24.77
C TYR A 85 -34.77 2.21 -23.88
N ASN A 86 -34.52 0.94 -23.57
CA ASN A 86 -35.37 0.15 -22.69
C ASN A 86 -34.61 -0.23 -21.42
N THR A 87 -35.16 0.11 -20.26
CA THR A 87 -34.56 -0.19 -18.95
C THR A 87 -34.93 -1.58 -18.43
N LYS A 88 -35.96 -2.23 -19.02
CA LYS A 88 -36.49 -3.53 -18.58
C LYS A 88 -36.02 -4.71 -19.44
N LYS A 89 -35.68 -4.47 -20.71
CA LYS A 89 -35.26 -5.51 -21.66
C LYS A 89 -33.83 -5.27 -22.13
N LYS A 90 -33.03 -6.33 -22.12
CA LYS A 90 -31.66 -6.29 -22.66
C LYS A 90 -31.68 -6.11 -24.18
N SER A 91 -30.86 -5.19 -24.67
CA SER A 91 -30.55 -5.00 -26.09
C SER A 91 -29.45 -5.97 -26.52
N LYS A 92 -29.60 -6.57 -27.71
CA LYS A 92 -28.54 -7.42 -28.31
C LYS A 92 -27.42 -6.60 -28.95
N ASN A 93 -27.67 -5.32 -29.23
CA ASN A 93 -26.76 -4.45 -29.97
C ASN A 93 -25.80 -3.66 -29.06
N THR A 94 -25.82 -3.93 -27.75
CA THR A 94 -24.96 -3.26 -26.76
C THR A 94 -24.08 -4.28 -26.03
N PHE A 95 -22.94 -3.83 -25.54
CA PHE A 95 -21.98 -4.67 -24.83
C PHE A 95 -22.44 -5.03 -23.42
N SER A 96 -23.05 -4.09 -22.69
CA SER A 96 -23.64 -4.29 -21.36
C SER A 96 -25.09 -4.78 -21.40
N GLY A 97 -25.69 -4.94 -22.58
CA GLY A 97 -27.11 -5.25 -22.71
C GLY A 97 -28.03 -4.04 -22.48
N TYR A 98 -27.51 -2.85 -22.14
CA TYR A 98 -28.31 -1.62 -22.01
C TYR A 98 -27.62 -0.44 -22.69
N ILE A 99 -28.38 0.39 -23.40
CA ILE A 99 -27.86 1.57 -24.11
C ILE A 99 -27.28 2.58 -23.12
N PHE A 100 -28.02 2.87 -22.05
CA PHE A 100 -27.57 3.78 -20.98
C PHE A 100 -26.30 3.27 -20.29
N GLY A 101 -26.19 1.96 -20.06
CA GLY A 101 -24.99 1.35 -19.48
C GLY A 101 -23.77 1.51 -20.40
N ASP A 102 -23.96 1.33 -21.71
CA ASP A 102 -22.89 1.47 -22.70
C ASP A 102 -22.44 2.91 -22.91
N GLU A 103 -23.36 3.87 -22.86
CA GLU A 103 -23.05 5.31 -22.86
C GLU A 103 -22.16 5.69 -21.68
N GLN A 104 -22.53 5.27 -20.46
CA GLN A 104 -21.74 5.55 -19.26
C GLN A 104 -20.35 4.90 -19.34
N ILE A 105 -20.27 3.65 -19.83
CA ILE A 105 -18.98 2.96 -20.00
C ILE A 105 -18.12 3.70 -21.04
N SER A 106 -18.70 4.04 -22.19
CA SER A 106 -17.94 4.68 -23.27
C SER A 106 -17.49 6.09 -22.87
N ASN A 107 -18.30 6.85 -22.14
CA ASN A 107 -17.92 8.17 -21.63
C ASN A 107 -16.69 8.08 -20.72
N ASN A 108 -16.73 7.20 -19.71
CA ASN A 108 -15.61 7.03 -18.78
C ASN A 108 -14.33 6.56 -19.49
N LEU A 109 -14.46 5.62 -20.45
CA LEU A 109 -13.31 5.16 -21.22
C LEU A 109 -12.77 6.23 -22.16
N LEU A 110 -13.63 7.08 -22.72
CA LEU A 110 -13.23 8.19 -23.58
C LEU A 110 -12.39 9.20 -22.80
N GLU A 111 -12.84 9.61 -21.61
CA GLU A 111 -12.09 10.53 -20.74
C GLU A 111 -10.67 9.99 -20.42
N ASP A 112 -10.57 8.71 -20.04
CA ASP A 112 -9.29 8.06 -19.76
C ASP A 112 -8.39 7.96 -21.02
N TYR A 113 -8.99 7.69 -22.18
CA TYR A 113 -8.25 7.56 -23.44
C TYR A 113 -7.75 8.92 -23.94
N GLU A 114 -8.57 9.96 -23.83
CA GLU A 114 -8.22 11.34 -24.18
C GLU A 114 -7.09 11.88 -23.31
N TYR A 115 -7.11 11.58 -22.02
CA TYR A 115 -5.98 11.87 -21.13
C TYR A 115 -4.68 11.28 -21.71
N THR A 116 -4.71 10.02 -22.14
CA THR A 116 -3.54 9.30 -22.62
C THR A 116 -2.99 9.91 -23.92
N ILE A 117 -3.86 10.27 -24.87
CA ILE A 117 -3.49 10.96 -26.12
C ILE A 117 -2.91 12.36 -25.80
N ASN A 118 -3.60 13.13 -24.96
CA ASN A 118 -3.28 14.53 -24.69
C ASN A 118 -2.15 14.71 -23.67
N TYR A 119 -1.64 13.63 -23.08
CA TYR A 119 -0.59 13.70 -22.07
C TYR A 119 0.67 14.39 -22.60
N HIS A 120 1.08 14.06 -23.83
CA HIS A 120 2.30 14.62 -24.42
C HIS A 120 2.21 16.14 -24.64
N SER A 121 1.07 16.64 -25.14
CA SER A 121 0.82 18.08 -25.30
C SER A 121 0.73 18.78 -23.95
N SER A 122 0.06 18.16 -22.97
CA SER A 122 -0.07 18.70 -21.61
C SER A 122 1.28 18.85 -20.90
N ILE A 123 2.17 17.86 -21.04
CA ILE A 123 3.53 17.95 -20.48
C ILE A 123 4.39 18.98 -21.20
N LYS A 124 4.25 19.14 -22.52
CA LYS A 124 4.91 20.22 -23.27
C LYS A 124 4.50 21.60 -22.74
N ASN A 125 3.22 21.82 -22.50
CA ASN A 125 2.71 23.07 -21.89
C ASN A 125 3.26 23.28 -20.47
N LYS A 126 3.40 22.22 -19.67
CA LYS A 126 4.04 22.33 -18.35
C LYS A 126 5.52 22.71 -18.46
N ILE A 127 6.23 22.18 -19.45
CA ILE A 127 7.64 22.49 -19.71
C ILE A 127 7.83 23.95 -20.15
N THR A 128 6.94 24.51 -20.97
CA THR A 128 7.02 25.92 -21.35
C THR A 128 6.82 26.86 -20.16
N ILE A 129 5.87 26.53 -19.27
CA ILE A 129 5.69 27.25 -17.99
C ILE A 129 6.95 27.20 -17.13
N LEU A 130 7.61 26.03 -17.04
CA LEU A 130 8.88 25.92 -16.30
C LEU A 130 9.98 26.77 -16.94
N ASP A 131 10.03 26.89 -18.26
CA ASP A 131 11.00 27.75 -18.96
C ASP A 131 10.79 29.24 -18.69
N GLU A 132 9.54 29.69 -18.66
CA GLU A 132 9.22 31.05 -18.24
C GLU A 132 9.63 31.31 -16.79
N ASN A 133 9.35 30.36 -15.89
CA ASN A 133 9.69 30.48 -14.48
C ASN A 133 11.21 30.56 -14.27
N ILE A 134 12.01 29.81 -15.02
CA ILE A 134 13.48 29.86 -14.98
C ILE A 134 14.01 31.24 -15.40
N LYS A 135 13.36 31.90 -16.38
CA LYS A 135 13.74 33.23 -16.86
C LYS A 135 13.32 34.34 -15.88
N LYS A 136 12.11 34.24 -15.33
CA LYS A 136 11.50 35.27 -14.46
C LYS A 136 12.00 35.22 -13.02
N THR A 137 12.37 34.05 -12.50
CA THR A 137 12.79 33.94 -11.09
C THR A 137 14.19 34.50 -10.85
N GLN A 138 14.31 35.37 -9.85
CA GLN A 138 15.60 35.84 -9.33
C GLN A 138 16.13 34.92 -8.21
N ASN A 139 15.29 34.04 -7.65
CA ASN A 139 15.68 33.13 -6.57
C ASN A 139 16.48 31.93 -7.12
N SER A 140 17.74 31.82 -6.69
CA SER A 140 18.67 30.77 -7.14
C SER A 140 18.21 29.35 -6.78
N LYS A 141 17.51 29.15 -5.66
CA LYS A 141 16.97 27.85 -5.25
C LYS A 141 15.85 27.40 -6.19
N TRP A 142 14.85 28.25 -6.40
CA TRP A 142 13.72 27.95 -7.30
C TRP A 142 14.18 27.78 -8.75
N LYS A 143 15.18 28.55 -9.19
CA LYS A 143 15.78 28.37 -10.51
C LYS A 143 16.36 26.96 -10.66
N LYS A 144 17.11 26.47 -9.66
CA LYS A 144 17.66 25.11 -9.65
C LYS A 144 16.56 24.04 -9.65
N GLU A 145 15.52 24.21 -8.82
CA GLU A 145 14.39 23.28 -8.74
C GLU A 145 13.64 23.19 -10.08
N ASN A 146 13.33 24.33 -10.71
CA ASN A 146 12.66 24.37 -12.01
C ASN A 146 13.52 23.73 -13.13
N ILE A 147 14.84 23.97 -13.13
CA ILE A 147 15.76 23.30 -14.07
C ILE A 147 15.73 21.77 -13.86
N MET A 148 15.73 21.32 -12.61
CA MET A 148 15.69 19.90 -12.25
C MET A 148 14.37 19.24 -12.68
N LEU A 149 13.23 19.87 -12.37
CA LEU A 149 11.90 19.42 -12.77
C LEU A 149 11.77 19.37 -14.29
N LYS A 150 12.22 20.42 -15.00
CA LYS A 150 12.25 20.44 -16.46
C LYS A 150 13.02 19.24 -17.02
N LYS A 151 14.22 18.96 -16.50
CA LYS A 151 15.03 17.81 -16.94
C LYS A 151 14.29 16.48 -16.75
N ARG A 152 13.52 16.35 -15.66
CA ARG A 152 12.78 15.13 -15.29
C ARG A 152 11.47 14.92 -16.07
N LEU A 153 10.83 16.00 -16.51
CA LEU A 153 9.58 15.96 -17.29
C LEU A 153 9.80 15.84 -18.81
N LYS A 154 11.02 16.10 -19.30
CA LYS A 154 11.37 16.01 -20.72
C LYS A 154 11.14 14.60 -21.27
N ASN A 155 10.78 14.55 -22.57
CA ASN A 155 10.66 13.34 -23.38
C ASN A 155 9.66 12.29 -22.88
N ARG A 156 8.68 12.70 -22.06
CA ARG A 156 7.61 11.78 -21.64
C ARG A 156 6.57 11.63 -22.74
N ASN A 157 6.13 10.40 -22.93
CA ASN A 157 5.10 10.05 -23.88
C ASN A 157 4.40 8.77 -23.44
N LEU A 158 3.11 8.66 -23.73
CA LEU A 158 2.32 7.45 -23.54
C LEU A 158 1.99 6.90 -24.92
N SER A 159 2.37 5.65 -25.18
CA SER A 159 2.13 4.97 -26.46
C SER A 159 1.11 3.85 -26.36
N TYR A 160 0.72 3.48 -25.14
CA TYR A 160 -0.25 2.41 -24.87
C TYR A 160 -1.33 2.91 -23.92
N TYR A 161 -2.54 2.41 -24.13
CA TYR A 161 -3.67 2.59 -23.25
C TYR A 161 -4.06 1.26 -22.58
N TYR A 162 -4.33 1.30 -21.28
CA TYR A 162 -4.84 0.19 -20.48
C TYR A 162 -5.83 0.72 -19.44
N ASP A 163 -6.77 -0.13 -19.01
CA ASP A 163 -7.61 0.19 -17.86
C ASP A 163 -6.81 0.08 -16.54
N TYR A 164 -6.61 1.22 -15.88
CA TYR A 164 -5.86 1.30 -14.63
C TYR A 164 -6.73 1.19 -13.37
N THR A 165 -8.04 0.99 -13.49
CA THR A 165 -8.95 0.96 -12.32
C THR A 165 -8.55 -0.08 -11.26
N LEU A 166 -8.30 -1.33 -11.67
CA LEU A 166 -7.87 -2.39 -10.74
C LEU A 166 -6.46 -2.16 -10.19
N ILE A 167 -5.56 -1.58 -11.00
CA ILE A 167 -4.21 -1.20 -10.57
C ILE A 167 -4.30 -0.14 -9.47
N ASN A 168 -5.12 0.90 -9.67
CA ASN A 168 -5.34 1.95 -8.68
C ASN A 168 -5.90 1.39 -7.37
N ASN A 169 -6.88 0.48 -7.45
CA ASN A 169 -7.45 -0.17 -6.27
C ASN A 169 -6.40 -1.03 -5.53
N PHE A 170 -5.55 -1.74 -6.27
CA PHE A 170 -4.45 -2.52 -5.68
C PHE A 170 -3.42 -1.62 -4.98
N MET A 171 -3.01 -0.50 -5.60
CA MET A 171 -2.06 0.44 -4.99
C MET A 171 -2.59 1.08 -3.71
N ASN A 172 -3.89 1.34 -3.66
CA ASN A 172 -4.57 2.02 -2.56
C ASN A 172 -5.12 1.05 -1.49
N GLN A 173 -4.76 -0.24 -1.55
CA GLN A 173 -5.22 -1.20 -0.56
C GLN A 173 -4.45 -1.08 0.77
N ASP A 174 -4.99 -0.32 1.73
CA ASP A 174 -4.37 -0.11 3.05
C ASP A 174 -4.76 -1.17 4.10
N PHE A 175 -5.87 -1.88 3.90
CA PHE A 175 -6.34 -2.90 4.85
C PHE A 175 -5.37 -4.07 5.03
N GLN A 176 -4.68 -4.49 3.96
CA GLN A 176 -3.64 -5.51 4.04
C GLN A 176 -2.54 -5.12 5.04
N TYR A 177 -2.18 -3.83 5.07
CA TYR A 177 -1.19 -3.32 6.01
C TYR A 177 -1.72 -3.39 7.46
N LEU A 178 -2.99 -3.04 7.69
CA LEU A 178 -3.63 -3.22 9.00
C LEU A 178 -3.57 -4.69 9.49
N LEU A 179 -3.89 -5.64 8.61
CA LEU A 179 -3.82 -7.07 8.94
C LEU A 179 -2.41 -7.50 9.34
N SER A 180 -1.39 -7.00 8.63
CA SER A 180 0.00 -7.28 8.98
C SER A 180 0.41 -6.71 10.34
N LEU A 181 -0.09 -5.53 10.73
CA LEU A 181 0.14 -4.95 12.07
C LEU A 181 -0.53 -5.78 13.17
N ILE A 182 -1.77 -6.23 12.97
CA ILE A 182 -2.50 -7.10 13.90
C ILE A 182 -1.73 -8.41 14.11
N PHE A 183 -1.19 -8.99 13.04
CA PHE A 183 -0.36 -10.18 13.13
C PHE A 183 0.91 -9.94 13.95
N CYS A 184 1.59 -8.80 13.74
CA CYS A 184 2.77 -8.39 14.52
C CYS A 184 2.47 -8.35 16.02
N ILE A 185 1.34 -7.73 16.42
CA ILE A 185 0.92 -7.64 17.82
C ILE A 185 0.79 -9.03 18.44
N ILE A 186 0.08 -9.93 17.76
CA ILE A 186 -0.22 -11.26 18.31
C ILE A 186 1.05 -12.10 18.42
N LEU A 187 1.97 -12.01 17.46
CA LEU A 187 3.28 -12.66 17.54
C LEU A 187 4.06 -12.19 18.77
N VAL A 188 4.12 -10.88 19.01
CA VAL A 188 4.84 -10.31 20.15
C VAL A 188 4.23 -10.76 21.47
N ILE A 189 2.90 -10.69 21.61
CA ILE A 189 2.18 -11.16 22.81
C ILE A 189 2.51 -12.64 23.06
N LYS A 190 2.48 -13.46 22.01
CA LYS A 190 2.67 -14.91 22.13
C LYS A 190 4.11 -15.31 22.50
N LEU A 191 5.11 -14.59 22.01
CA LEU A 191 6.52 -14.89 22.32
C LEU A 191 7.01 -14.32 23.65
N PHE A 192 6.42 -13.23 24.12
CA PHE A 192 6.91 -12.52 25.31
C PHE A 192 5.95 -12.60 26.50
N ILE A 193 4.68 -12.25 26.32
CA ILE A 193 3.76 -12.14 27.46
C ILE A 193 3.28 -13.51 27.91
N TYR A 194 3.00 -14.43 26.97
CA TYR A 194 2.59 -15.81 27.28
C TYR A 194 3.65 -16.54 28.15
N GLU A 195 4.93 -16.32 27.86
CA GLU A 195 6.01 -16.96 28.61
C GLU A 195 6.21 -16.37 30.02
N LYS A 196 6.06 -15.05 30.16
CA LYS A 196 6.03 -14.37 31.47
C LYS A 196 4.86 -14.85 32.32
N GLN A 197 3.68 -14.98 31.70
CA GLN A 197 2.48 -15.43 32.40
C GLN A 197 2.61 -16.88 32.88
N LYS A 198 3.33 -17.73 32.13
CA LYS A 198 3.66 -19.10 32.54
C LYS A 198 4.90 -19.24 33.42
N GLN A 199 5.57 -18.14 33.77
CA GLN A 199 6.83 -18.12 34.53
C GLN A 199 7.96 -18.96 33.91
N THR A 200 7.83 -19.32 32.63
CA THR A 200 8.86 -20.10 31.90
C THR A 200 10.09 -19.26 31.57
N ASP A 201 9.97 -17.93 31.67
CA ASP A 201 11.06 -16.98 31.57
C ASP A 201 12.05 -17.06 32.74
N LEU A 202 11.62 -17.53 33.92
CA LEU A 202 12.49 -17.76 35.09
C LEU A 202 13.65 -18.71 34.79
N TYR A 203 13.41 -19.76 33.99
CA TYR A 203 14.46 -20.72 33.60
C TYR A 203 15.59 -20.07 32.80
N PHE A 204 15.34 -18.95 32.14
CA PHE A 204 16.37 -18.22 31.40
C PHE A 204 17.33 -17.48 32.34
N TYR A 205 16.84 -17.04 33.51
CA TYR A 205 17.65 -16.30 34.49
C TYR A 205 18.72 -17.16 35.18
N ILE A 206 18.57 -18.49 35.15
CA ILE A 206 19.54 -19.45 35.71
C ILE A 206 20.86 -19.43 34.91
N SER A 207 20.86 -19.05 33.62
CA SER A 207 22.08 -18.99 32.80
C SER A 207 22.31 -17.61 32.16
N ARG A 208 23.05 -16.74 32.86
CA ARG A 208 23.32 -15.33 32.47
C ARG A 208 23.85 -15.12 31.04
N LYS A 209 24.61 -16.08 30.49
CA LYS A 209 25.14 -16.01 29.11
C LYS A 209 24.10 -16.37 28.04
N GLN A 210 23.04 -17.11 28.38
CA GLN A 210 22.05 -17.58 27.40
C GLN A 210 20.89 -16.59 27.22
N ILE A 211 20.54 -15.79 28.23
CA ILE A 211 19.45 -14.78 28.17
C ILE A 211 19.59 -13.87 26.94
N LYS A 212 20.80 -13.34 26.70
CA LYS A 212 21.06 -12.46 25.52
C LYS A 212 20.76 -13.18 24.21
N LYS A 213 21.17 -14.45 24.10
CA LYS A 213 20.98 -15.26 22.89
C LYS A 213 19.50 -15.61 22.67
N ILE A 214 18.75 -15.92 23.73
CA ILE A 214 17.29 -16.16 23.65
C ILE A 214 16.59 -14.90 23.19
N PHE A 215 16.90 -13.77 23.80
CA PHE A 215 16.27 -12.50 23.47
C PHE A 215 16.51 -12.09 22.00
N ILE A 216 17.76 -12.17 21.54
CA ILE A 216 18.11 -11.93 20.14
C ILE A 216 17.37 -12.92 19.21
N SER A 217 17.29 -14.21 19.58
CA SER A 217 16.56 -15.19 18.77
C SER A 217 15.07 -14.86 18.65
N LYS A 218 14.43 -14.37 19.73
CA LYS A 218 13.02 -13.95 19.67
C LYS A 218 12.81 -12.73 18.78
N ILE A 219 13.69 -11.72 18.86
CA ILE A 219 13.63 -10.56 17.98
C ILE A 219 13.78 -11.00 16.51
N LEU A 220 14.78 -11.82 16.21
CA LEU A 220 14.98 -12.35 14.85
C LEU A 220 13.76 -13.13 14.36
N MET A 221 13.12 -13.93 15.22
CA MET A 221 11.91 -14.66 14.86
C MET A 221 10.73 -13.74 14.57
N ILE A 222 10.56 -12.66 15.34
CA ILE A 222 9.51 -11.67 15.08
C ILE A 222 9.77 -11.02 13.72
N LEU A 223 10.97 -10.50 13.48
CA LEU A 223 11.34 -9.87 12.21
C LEU A 223 11.13 -10.81 11.01
N LEU A 224 11.51 -12.08 11.15
CA LEU A 224 11.37 -13.08 10.09
C LEU A 224 9.89 -13.41 9.82
N PHE A 225 9.09 -13.64 10.86
CA PHE A 225 7.66 -13.96 10.68
C PHE A 225 6.86 -12.76 10.19
N THR A 226 7.16 -11.54 10.63
CA THR A 226 6.49 -10.33 10.13
C THR A 226 6.85 -10.07 8.67
N PHE A 227 8.10 -10.29 8.26
CA PHE A 227 8.52 -10.22 6.86
C PHE A 227 7.81 -11.27 5.99
N ILE A 228 7.81 -12.55 6.40
CA ILE A 228 7.19 -13.63 5.63
C ILE A 228 5.67 -13.43 5.53
N SER A 229 5.00 -13.14 6.64
CA SER A 229 3.54 -12.99 6.68
C SER A 229 3.02 -11.86 5.80
N SER A 230 3.65 -10.68 5.91
CA SER A 230 3.33 -9.55 5.06
C SER A 230 3.55 -9.90 3.59
N LEU A 231 4.70 -10.53 3.25
CA LEU A 231 5.03 -10.88 1.86
C LEU A 231 4.01 -11.86 1.28
N LEU A 232 3.57 -12.84 2.06
CA LEU A 232 2.53 -13.77 1.63
C LEU A 232 1.17 -13.07 1.42
N LEU A 233 0.80 -12.11 2.27
CA LEU A 233 -0.40 -11.29 2.06
C LEU A 233 -0.30 -10.44 0.78
N LEU A 234 0.89 -9.95 0.42
CA LEU A 234 1.08 -9.23 -0.84
C LEU A 234 0.88 -10.14 -2.05
N ILE A 235 1.48 -11.33 -2.01
CA ILE A 235 1.34 -12.32 -3.08
C ILE A 235 -0.13 -12.70 -3.23
N GLU A 236 -0.84 -12.94 -2.12
CA GLU A 236 -2.28 -13.20 -2.13
C GLU A 236 -3.04 -12.07 -2.81
N SER A 237 -2.85 -10.82 -2.37
CA SER A 237 -3.54 -9.66 -2.95
C SER A 237 -3.25 -9.55 -4.45
N TYR A 238 -1.99 -9.68 -4.87
CA TYR A 238 -1.61 -9.64 -6.28
C TYR A 238 -2.30 -10.75 -7.09
N LEU A 239 -2.32 -11.99 -6.59
CA LEU A 239 -2.98 -13.11 -7.26
C LEU A 239 -4.48 -12.86 -7.42
N ILE A 240 -5.15 -12.33 -6.39
CA ILE A 240 -6.57 -12.01 -6.47
C ILE A 240 -6.79 -10.95 -7.54
N TYR A 241 -6.08 -9.81 -7.50
CA TYR A 241 -6.23 -8.77 -8.53
C TYR A 241 -5.91 -9.26 -9.94
N TYR A 242 -4.93 -10.16 -10.08
CA TYR A 242 -4.62 -10.81 -11.35
C TYR A 242 -5.82 -11.63 -11.87
N PHE A 243 -6.46 -12.44 -11.00
CA PHE A 243 -7.68 -13.18 -11.35
C PHE A 243 -8.89 -12.26 -11.61
N LEU A 244 -8.94 -11.09 -10.96
CA LEU A 244 -9.99 -10.10 -11.19
C LEU A 244 -9.86 -9.38 -12.54
N GLY A 245 -8.68 -9.38 -13.16
CA GLY A 245 -8.44 -8.81 -14.49
C GLY A 245 -7.25 -7.86 -14.62
N MET A 246 -6.46 -7.66 -13.55
CA MET A 246 -5.25 -6.83 -13.56
C MET A 246 -4.10 -7.51 -14.33
N LYS A 247 -4.24 -7.65 -15.66
CA LYS A 247 -3.28 -8.40 -16.49
C LYS A 247 -2.19 -7.51 -17.09
N ASN A 248 -2.55 -6.32 -17.53
CA ASN A 248 -1.69 -5.44 -18.31
C ASN A 248 -1.45 -4.11 -17.59
N GLY A 249 -0.51 -3.29 -18.10
CA GLY A 249 -0.29 -1.93 -17.60
C GLY A 249 0.74 -1.79 -16.47
N LEU A 250 1.14 -2.86 -15.77
CA LEU A 250 2.09 -2.78 -14.64
C LEU A 250 3.47 -2.21 -15.02
N PHE A 251 3.93 -2.44 -16.25
CA PHE A 251 5.22 -1.93 -16.72
C PHE A 251 5.14 -0.55 -17.39
N GLN A 252 3.94 0.04 -17.46
CA GLN A 252 3.79 1.42 -17.93
C GLN A 252 4.41 2.39 -16.93
N PRO A 253 4.83 3.58 -17.39
CA PRO A 253 5.34 4.60 -16.49
C PRO A 253 4.24 5.03 -15.51
N LEU A 254 4.64 5.41 -14.30
CA LEU A 254 3.74 5.80 -13.22
C LEU A 254 2.83 6.96 -13.62
N TYR A 255 3.34 7.89 -14.43
CA TYR A 255 2.58 9.02 -14.94
C TYR A 255 1.51 8.64 -15.98
N ALA A 256 1.37 7.36 -16.35
CA ALA A 256 0.21 6.88 -17.09
C ALA A 256 -1.07 6.92 -16.23
N LEU A 257 -0.92 6.96 -14.90
CA LEU A 257 -2.01 7.20 -13.97
C LEU A 257 -2.26 8.69 -13.84
N PHE A 258 -3.52 9.12 -14.00
CA PHE A 258 -3.93 10.52 -13.92
C PHE A 258 -3.39 11.24 -12.66
N HIS A 259 -3.50 10.62 -11.50
CA HIS A 259 -3.03 11.19 -10.22
C HIS A 259 -1.51 11.40 -10.14
N PHE A 260 -0.73 10.76 -11.00
CA PHE A 260 0.74 10.84 -11.03
C PHE A 260 1.26 11.57 -12.28
N MET A 261 0.38 12.26 -13.02
CA MET A 261 0.71 12.94 -14.28
C MET A 261 1.98 13.79 -14.21
N TYR A 262 2.13 14.54 -13.12
CA TYR A 262 3.24 15.48 -12.88
C TYR A 262 4.35 14.93 -11.98
N GLU A 263 4.27 13.65 -11.58
CA GLU A 263 5.26 13.05 -10.69
C GLU A 263 6.65 13.14 -11.34
N PRO A 264 7.66 13.73 -10.69
CA PRO A 264 8.95 14.00 -11.32
C PRO A 264 9.77 12.74 -11.61
N TYR A 265 9.40 11.59 -11.05
CA TYR A 265 10.13 10.35 -11.24
C TYR A 265 9.59 9.56 -12.45
N ASN A 266 10.48 9.18 -13.36
CA ASN A 266 10.16 8.29 -14.47
C ASN A 266 10.35 6.83 -14.03
N ILE A 267 9.44 6.35 -13.21
CA ILE A 267 9.44 5.02 -12.61
C ILE A 267 8.24 4.24 -13.16
N SER A 268 8.33 2.92 -13.29
CA SER A 268 7.18 2.09 -13.68
C SER A 268 6.20 1.90 -12.53
N ILE A 269 4.93 1.65 -12.85
CA ILE A 269 3.88 1.33 -11.85
C ILE A 269 4.31 0.15 -10.97
N PHE A 270 4.88 -0.90 -11.56
CA PHE A 270 5.42 -2.06 -10.84
C PHE A 270 6.46 -1.66 -9.79
N PHE A 271 7.44 -0.83 -10.17
CA PHE A 271 8.48 -0.41 -9.23
C PHE A 271 7.92 0.46 -8.10
N TYR A 272 6.95 1.33 -8.41
CA TYR A 272 6.24 2.09 -7.37
C TYR A 272 5.54 1.18 -6.36
N ILE A 273 4.85 0.14 -6.82
CA ILE A 273 4.21 -0.86 -5.95
C ILE A 273 5.24 -1.53 -5.04
N VAL A 274 6.38 -1.96 -5.59
CA VAL A 274 7.47 -2.59 -4.82
C VAL A 274 8.02 -1.63 -3.77
N CYS A 275 8.27 -0.37 -4.12
CA CYS A 275 8.74 0.64 -3.16
C CYS A 275 7.71 0.92 -2.06
N ASN A 276 6.44 1.12 -2.42
CA ASN A 276 5.37 1.35 -1.45
C ASN A 276 5.28 0.18 -0.47
N TYR A 277 5.38 -1.04 -0.97
CA TYR A 277 5.37 -2.24 -0.16
C TYR A 277 6.60 -2.35 0.74
N PHE A 278 7.80 -2.04 0.24
CA PHE A 278 9.01 -1.98 1.03
C PHE A 278 8.87 -1.00 2.21
N PHE A 279 8.27 0.17 1.99
CA PHE A 279 8.01 1.11 3.09
C PHE A 279 6.99 0.59 4.10
N ARG A 280 5.94 -0.12 3.65
CA ARG A 280 5.00 -0.81 4.54
C ARG A 280 5.70 -1.90 5.36
N LEU A 281 6.61 -2.67 4.77
CA LEU A 281 7.41 -3.65 5.50
C LEU A 281 8.25 -3.01 6.61
N VAL A 282 8.99 -1.95 6.28
CA VAL A 282 9.79 -1.19 7.25
C VAL A 282 8.89 -0.65 8.38
N GLY A 283 7.70 -0.15 8.04
CA GLY A 283 6.66 0.25 8.99
C GLY A 283 6.26 -0.87 9.94
N CYS A 284 5.93 -2.07 9.43
CA CYS A 284 5.61 -3.22 10.29
C CYS A 284 6.76 -3.61 11.22
N LEU A 285 8.00 -3.60 10.72
CA LEU A 285 9.18 -3.95 11.51
C LEU A 285 9.41 -2.92 12.63
N SER A 286 9.34 -1.62 12.33
CA SER A 286 9.43 -0.56 13.34
C SER A 286 8.34 -0.69 14.42
N PHE A 287 7.10 -0.94 14.00
CA PHE A 287 5.98 -1.12 14.90
C PHE A 287 6.14 -2.35 15.80
N SER A 288 6.58 -3.48 15.24
CA SER A 288 6.84 -4.69 16.03
C SER A 288 7.90 -4.44 17.12
N TYR A 289 8.90 -3.61 16.83
CA TYR A 289 9.94 -3.23 17.78
C TYR A 289 9.42 -2.30 18.89
N LEU A 290 8.63 -1.29 18.54
CA LEU A 290 7.98 -0.41 19.53
C LEU A 290 7.04 -1.20 20.43
N PHE A 291 6.27 -2.11 19.85
CA PHE A 291 5.35 -2.94 20.62
C PHE A 291 6.08 -3.94 21.52
N LEU A 292 7.23 -4.47 21.08
CA LEU A 292 8.13 -5.26 21.93
C LEU A 292 8.60 -4.47 23.16
N PHE A 293 9.00 -3.20 22.97
CA PHE A 293 9.38 -2.31 24.06
C PHE A 293 8.26 -2.17 25.08
N LEU A 294 7.03 -1.92 24.63
CA LEU A 294 5.85 -1.80 25.50
C LEU A 294 5.55 -3.11 26.24
N CYS A 295 5.63 -4.25 25.56
CA CYS A 295 5.39 -5.57 26.14
C CYS A 295 6.41 -5.95 27.23
N HIS A 296 7.57 -5.28 27.28
CA HIS A 296 8.52 -5.47 28.38
C HIS A 296 7.91 -5.10 29.73
N PHE A 297 7.03 -4.09 29.80
CA PHE A 297 6.40 -3.63 31.04
C PHE A 297 5.13 -4.41 31.41
N LEU A 298 4.67 -5.31 30.54
CA LEU A 298 3.42 -6.03 30.70
C LEU A 298 3.66 -7.45 31.22
N ASN A 299 2.78 -7.89 32.11
CA ASN A 299 2.85 -9.20 32.77
C ASN A 299 1.66 -10.12 32.43
N LYS A 300 0.59 -9.59 31.81
CA LYS A 300 -0.62 -10.34 31.46
C LYS A 300 -1.03 -10.07 30.02
N GLU A 301 -1.50 -11.11 29.32
CA GLU A 301 -1.82 -11.05 27.88
C GLU A 301 -2.87 -9.99 27.54
N TYR A 302 -3.98 -9.94 28.30
CA TYR A 302 -5.07 -9.00 28.03
C TYR A 302 -4.64 -7.53 28.09
N LYS A 303 -3.64 -7.19 28.92
CA LYS A 303 -3.09 -5.82 28.98
C LYS A 303 -2.37 -5.46 27.68
N GLY A 304 -1.66 -6.43 27.09
CA GLY A 304 -1.01 -6.27 25.79
C GLY A 304 -2.02 -6.06 24.66
N PHE A 305 -3.09 -6.86 24.64
CA PHE A 305 -4.18 -6.68 23.68
C PHE A 305 -4.87 -5.32 23.82
N PHE A 306 -5.17 -4.89 25.05
CA PHE A 306 -5.83 -3.60 25.29
C PHE A 306 -4.98 -2.42 24.81
N ILE A 307 -3.67 -2.42 25.11
CA ILE A 307 -2.74 -1.39 24.64
C ILE A 307 -2.63 -1.40 23.11
N ALA A 308 -2.57 -2.58 22.49
CA ALA A 308 -2.52 -2.68 21.04
C ALA A 308 -3.78 -2.10 20.37
N ILE A 309 -4.96 -2.43 20.89
CA ILE A 309 -6.24 -1.89 20.40
C ILE A 309 -6.29 -0.38 20.58
N LEU A 310 -5.85 0.14 21.73
CA LEU A 310 -5.75 1.58 21.98
C LEU A 310 -4.83 2.28 20.98
N ILE A 311 -3.64 1.72 20.70
CA ILE A 311 -2.70 2.28 19.74
C ILE A 311 -3.30 2.31 18.34
N ILE A 312 -3.93 1.22 17.90
CA ILE A 312 -4.60 1.17 16.59
C ILE A 312 -5.73 2.19 16.53
N TYR A 313 -6.57 2.27 17.56
CA TYR A 313 -7.68 3.22 17.65
C TYR A 313 -7.20 4.67 17.60
N ILE A 314 -6.18 5.02 18.41
CA ILE A 314 -5.58 6.37 18.41
C ILE A 314 -4.98 6.68 17.04
N SER A 315 -4.31 5.72 16.39
CA SER A 315 -3.72 5.91 15.07
C SER A 315 -4.78 6.20 14.01
N ILE A 316 -5.90 5.48 14.04
CA ILE A 316 -7.04 5.71 13.13
C ILE A 316 -7.68 7.08 13.41
N GLN A 317 -7.84 7.45 14.68
CA GLN A 317 -8.38 8.77 15.04
C GLN A 317 -7.45 9.91 14.67
N LEU A 318 -6.12 9.75 14.76
CA LEU A 318 -5.13 10.72 14.28
C LEU A 318 -5.13 10.85 12.76
N TYR A 319 -5.47 9.78 12.05
CA TYR A 319 -5.59 9.79 10.59
C TYR A 319 -6.89 10.46 10.13
N ASN A 320 -8.01 10.20 10.83
CA ASN A 320 -9.33 10.72 10.46
C ASN A 320 -9.58 12.14 10.99
N ASN A 321 -9.06 12.48 12.17
CA ASN A 321 -9.18 13.83 12.70
C ASN A 321 -7.99 14.65 12.21
N ASN A 322 -8.27 15.76 11.54
CA ASN A 322 -7.36 16.89 11.32
C ASN A 322 -6.85 17.53 12.65
N LEU A 323 -6.61 16.78 13.72
CA LEU A 323 -6.09 17.28 15.01
C LEU A 323 -4.64 17.78 14.91
N LEU A 324 -3.98 17.56 13.78
CA LEU A 324 -2.70 18.18 13.41
C LEU A 324 -2.87 19.41 12.49
N SER A 325 -4.08 19.95 12.28
CA SER A 325 -4.24 21.25 11.62
C SER A 325 -3.68 22.42 12.44
N ILE A 326 -3.36 22.20 13.73
CA ILE A 326 -2.64 23.16 14.59
C ILE A 326 -1.12 23.14 14.30
N ILE A 327 -0.61 22.09 13.64
CA ILE A 327 0.73 22.07 13.03
C ILE A 327 0.50 22.01 11.52
N SER A 328 0.00 23.12 10.98
CA SER A 328 -0.23 23.31 9.55
C SER A 328 1.08 23.17 8.76
N PHE A 329 1.42 21.95 8.36
CA PHE A 329 2.31 21.67 7.23
C PHE A 329 1.51 21.70 5.91
N SER A 330 0.64 22.69 5.77
CA SER A 330 -0.17 22.98 4.58
C SER A 330 0.66 23.41 3.36
N SER A 331 2.00 23.39 3.46
CA SER A 331 2.93 23.69 2.38
C SER A 331 3.83 22.51 1.97
N LEU A 332 3.53 21.29 2.41
CA LEU A 332 4.29 20.08 2.03
C LEU A 332 3.50 19.08 1.18
N ASN A 333 2.36 19.47 0.62
CA ASN A 333 1.46 18.57 -0.12
C ASN A 333 1.93 18.20 -1.55
N ASP A 334 3.10 18.68 -2.00
CA ASP A 334 3.53 18.57 -3.41
C ASP A 334 4.54 17.45 -3.72
N SER A 335 4.76 16.50 -2.80
CA SER A 335 5.43 15.25 -3.20
C SER A 335 5.12 14.11 -2.24
N ILE A 336 4.07 13.36 -2.57
CA ILE A 336 3.67 12.11 -1.91
C ILE A 336 4.87 11.13 -1.81
N TYR A 337 5.84 11.22 -2.72
CA TYR A 337 7.07 10.44 -2.69
C TYR A 337 8.07 10.88 -1.61
N ASN A 338 8.28 12.18 -1.40
CA ASN A 338 9.21 12.66 -0.35
C ASN A 338 8.63 12.48 1.04
N GLN A 339 7.31 12.62 1.22
CA GLN A 339 6.68 12.44 2.53
C GLN A 339 6.74 10.98 3.02
N ARG A 340 6.49 10.01 2.13
CA ARG A 340 6.58 8.58 2.48
C ARG A 340 8.03 8.16 2.75
N ILE A 341 8.99 8.69 1.97
CA ILE A 341 10.42 8.42 2.18
C ILE A 341 10.94 9.10 3.47
N PHE A 342 10.53 10.33 3.76
CA PHE A 342 10.94 11.03 4.98
C PHE A 342 10.34 10.40 6.24
N MET A 343 9.08 9.95 6.19
CA MET A 343 8.50 9.14 7.26
C MET A 343 9.24 7.81 7.43
N SER A 344 9.69 7.19 6.34
CA SER A 344 10.48 5.95 6.43
C SER A 344 11.88 6.17 7.00
N SER A 345 12.54 7.29 6.72
CA SER A 345 13.87 7.63 7.28
C SER A 345 13.79 8.10 8.73
N LEU A 346 12.70 8.76 9.12
CA LEU A 346 12.34 8.99 10.52
C LEU A 346 12.08 7.68 11.26
N LEU A 347 11.31 6.75 10.69
CA LEU A 347 11.11 5.42 11.28
C LEU A 347 12.42 4.61 11.35
N PHE A 348 13.28 4.71 10.34
CA PHE A 348 14.60 4.04 10.33
C PHE A 348 15.54 4.62 11.38
N SER A 349 15.59 5.95 11.53
CA SER A 349 16.36 6.60 12.59
C SER A 349 15.78 6.30 13.97
N PHE A 350 14.45 6.19 14.10
CA PHE A 350 13.78 5.75 15.32
C PHE A 350 14.11 4.28 15.67
N ILE A 351 14.18 3.39 14.68
CA ILE A 351 14.62 2.00 14.87
C ILE A 351 16.07 1.95 15.38
N ILE A 352 16.98 2.71 14.78
CA ILE A 352 18.41 2.74 15.16
C ILE A 352 18.59 3.34 16.57
N LEU A 353 17.91 4.44 16.88
CA LEU A 353 17.90 5.06 18.21
C LEU A 353 17.34 4.09 19.27
N ASN A 354 16.25 3.40 18.98
CA ASN A 354 15.66 2.45 19.91
C ASN A 354 16.43 1.12 20.02
N LEU A 355 17.21 0.70 19.01
CA LEU A 355 18.15 -0.42 19.12
C LEU A 355 19.27 -0.12 20.12
N ASN A 356 19.87 1.07 20.03
CA ASN A 356 20.90 1.51 20.96
C ASN A 356 20.32 1.77 22.37
N PHE A 357 19.13 2.35 22.46
CA PHE A 357 18.51 2.66 23.75
C PHE A 357 17.98 1.41 24.48
N PHE A 358 17.37 0.46 23.76
CA PHE A 358 16.82 -0.75 24.38
C PHE A 358 17.89 -1.76 24.79
N THR A 359 18.98 -1.88 24.00
CA THR A 359 20.17 -2.62 24.43
C THR A 359 20.77 -1.97 25.69
N TYR A 360 20.91 -0.64 25.72
CA TYR A 360 21.39 0.08 26.90
C TYR A 360 20.50 -0.13 28.14
N PHE A 361 19.16 -0.01 28.00
CA PHE A 361 18.22 -0.11 29.12
C PHE A 361 18.08 -1.53 29.70
N LEU A 362 18.07 -2.57 28.85
CA LEU A 362 18.05 -3.97 29.30
C LEU A 362 19.33 -4.36 30.04
N PHE A 363 20.47 -3.73 29.72
CA PHE A 363 21.74 -4.01 30.40
C PHE A 363 21.99 -3.16 31.64
N LYS A 364 21.37 -1.97 31.76
CA LYS A 364 21.54 -1.09 32.94
C LYS A 364 20.71 -1.49 34.16
N ARG A 365 19.58 -2.21 34.00
CA ARG A 365 18.79 -2.74 35.13
C ARG A 365 19.53 -3.84 35.95
N ARG A 366 20.80 -4.11 35.65
CA ARG A 366 21.72 -4.95 36.41
C ARG A 366 22.30 -4.32 37.68
N TYR A 367 22.01 -3.07 38.03
CA TYR A 367 22.55 -2.43 39.24
C TYR A 367 21.59 -2.32 40.44
N TYR A 368 20.32 -2.75 40.33
CA TYR A 368 19.33 -2.55 41.40
C TYR A 368 18.56 -3.80 41.85
N VAL A 369 18.98 -5.01 41.47
CA VAL A 369 18.36 -6.27 41.95
C VAL A 369 19.37 -7.17 42.67
N SER A 370 20.50 -6.60 43.11
CA SER A 370 21.29 -7.16 44.20
C SER A 370 21.13 -6.23 45.39
N ILE A 371 20.66 -6.77 46.51
CA ILE A 371 20.30 -6.10 47.77
C ILE A 371 18.82 -5.70 47.82
N ASN A 372 17.96 -6.70 48.03
CA ASN A 372 17.15 -6.82 49.26
C ASN A 372 16.66 -8.26 49.40
#